data_AF-A0A8R7NX93-F1
#
_entry.id   AF-A0A8R7NX93-F1
#
_cell.length_a   1.000
_cell.length_b   1.000
_cell.length_c   1.000
_cell.angle_alpha   90.00
_cell.angle_beta   90.00
_cell.angle_gamma   90.00
#
_symmetry.space_group_name_H-M   'P 1'
#
loop_
_entity.id
_entity.type
_entity.pdbx_description
1 polymer ?
#
loop_
_entity_poly.entity_id
_entity_poly.type
_entity_poly.pdbx_seq_one_letter_code
_entity_poly.pdbx_strand_id
1 'polypeptide(L)'
;MRHLSYLHVNASQDNEVLRLSGLPPNLQTISLTGQLAEGTLVESPLFQTMGPNLYSLSLSWSQLIQYPLPSLSRLSNLSDLMLTRAYRGKQMTFLAGWFPKLKILRLRDLPNLEVVEMKEGSIVSLEILTLVNLEGMVEVPPG
;
A
#
# COMPACT_ATOMS: atom_id res chain seq x y z
N MET A 1 -23.21 -3.62 9.09
CA MET A 1 -21.78 -3.80 9.39
C MET A 1 -21.20 -2.60 10.18
N ARG A 2 -21.83 -2.17 11.29
CA ARG A 2 -21.41 -0.92 12.00
C ARG A 2 -20.12 -1.07 12.83
N HIS A 3 -19.79 -2.30 13.22
CA HIS A 3 -18.61 -2.64 14.04
C HIS A 3 -17.49 -3.31 13.24
N LEU A 4 -17.62 -3.41 11.92
CA LEU A 4 -16.59 -4.05 11.10
C LEU A 4 -15.37 -3.13 11.04
N SER A 5 -14.27 -3.58 11.64
CA SER A 5 -12.98 -2.86 11.67
C SER A 5 -11.90 -3.56 10.86
N TYR A 6 -12.05 -4.86 10.58
CA TYR A 6 -11.11 -5.65 9.80
C TYR A 6 -11.83 -6.24 8.58
N LEU A 7 -11.30 -5.97 7.39
CA LEU A 7 -11.78 -6.57 6.14
C LEU A 7 -10.63 -7.34 5.48
N HIS A 8 -10.87 -8.61 5.20
CA HIS A 8 -9.99 -9.42 4.35
C HIS A 8 -10.80 -9.92 3.15
N VAL A 9 -10.31 -9.62 1.96
CA VAL A 9 -10.86 -10.11 0.69
C VAL A 9 -9.76 -10.85 -0.04
N ASN A 10 -10.05 -12.09 -0.43
CA ASN A 10 -9.15 -12.91 -1.21
C ASN A 10 -9.84 -13.32 -2.51
N ALA A 11 -9.25 -12.94 -3.63
CA ALA A 11 -9.59 -13.45 -4.95
C ALA A 11 -9.24 -14.94 -5.02
N SER A 12 -10.00 -15.68 -5.83
CA SER A 12 -9.74 -17.12 -5.98
C SER A 12 -8.57 -17.39 -6.93
N GLN A 13 -8.28 -16.45 -7.83
CA GLN A 13 -7.23 -16.54 -8.83
C GLN A 13 -6.43 -15.23 -8.90
N ASP A 14 -5.13 -15.32 -9.22
CA ASP A 14 -4.23 -14.16 -9.29
C ASP A 14 -4.67 -13.08 -10.29
N ASN A 15 -5.45 -13.44 -11.32
CA ASN A 15 -5.93 -12.54 -12.37
C ASN A 15 -7.38 -12.08 -12.19
N GLU A 16 -8.04 -12.50 -11.12
CA GLU A 16 -9.40 -12.05 -10.83
C GLU A 16 -9.36 -10.61 -10.31
N VAL A 17 -10.09 -9.74 -11.00
CA VAL A 17 -10.13 -8.31 -10.68
C VAL A 17 -11.12 -8.05 -9.55
N LEU A 18 -10.61 -7.66 -8.39
CA LEU A 18 -11.39 -7.18 -7.27
C LEU A 18 -11.96 -5.78 -7.58
N ARG A 19 -13.28 -5.68 -7.54
CA ARG A 19 -14.02 -4.41 -7.66
C ARG A 19 -14.56 -4.01 -6.30
N LEU A 20 -14.03 -2.92 -5.74
CA LEU A 20 -14.46 -2.38 -4.45
C LEU A 20 -15.65 -1.43 -4.66
N SER A 21 -16.88 -1.93 -4.61
CA SER A 21 -18.10 -1.13 -4.83
C SER A 21 -18.63 -0.42 -3.57
N GLY A 22 -17.73 0.00 -2.68
CA GLY A 22 -18.07 0.56 -1.37
C GLY A 22 -17.39 -0.20 -0.23
N LEU A 23 -16.70 0.52 0.65
CA LEU A 23 -16.14 -0.03 1.87
C LEU A 23 -16.85 0.55 3.10
N PRO A 24 -17.05 -0.25 4.16
CA PRO A 24 -17.57 0.25 5.44
C PRO A 24 -16.71 1.40 5.98
N PRO A 25 -17.30 2.47 6.53
CA PRO A 25 -16.55 3.69 6.91
C PRO A 25 -15.60 3.52 8.11
N ASN A 26 -15.77 2.46 8.90
CA ASN A 26 -15.07 2.24 10.18
C ASN A 26 -13.94 1.20 10.09
N LEU A 27 -13.45 0.89 8.88
CA LEU A 27 -12.34 -0.05 8.73
C LEU A 27 -11.03 0.56 9.26
N GLN A 28 -10.38 -0.24 10.11
CA GLN A 28 -9.07 -0.01 10.70
C GLN A 28 -7.99 -0.84 10.01
N THR A 29 -8.37 -1.96 9.41
CA THR A 29 -7.47 -2.84 8.69
C THR A 29 -8.12 -3.38 7.44
N ILE A 30 -7.39 -3.31 6.32
CA ILE A 30 -7.80 -3.85 5.03
C ILE A 30 -6.69 -4.76 4.52
N SER A 31 -7.05 -6.00 4.19
CA SER A 31 -6.20 -6.92 3.43
C SER A 31 -6.92 -7.31 2.15
N LEU A 32 -6.31 -7.01 1.01
CA LEU A 32 -6.83 -7.35 -0.32
C LEU A 32 -5.81 -8.22 -1.03
N THR A 33 -6.23 -9.41 -1.46
CA THR A 33 -5.44 -10.31 -2.28
C THR A 33 -6.15 -10.51 -3.61
N GLY A 34 -5.52 -10.12 -4.70
CA GLY A 34 -6.08 -10.17 -6.06
C GLY A 34 -5.80 -8.89 -6.84
N GLN A 35 -6.06 -8.93 -8.15
CA GLN A 35 -5.81 -7.80 -9.03
C GLN A 35 -6.76 -6.65 -8.70
N LEU A 36 -6.26 -5.42 -8.57
CA LEU A 36 -7.13 -4.25 -8.43
C LEU A 36 -7.39 -3.66 -9.81
N ALA A 37 -8.64 -3.25 -10.05
CA ALA A 37 -8.97 -2.50 -11.26
C ALA A 37 -8.13 -1.23 -11.33
N GLU A 38 -7.75 -0.82 -12.55
CA GLU A 38 -7.05 0.44 -12.76
C GLU A 38 -7.87 1.61 -12.17
N GLY A 39 -7.18 2.62 -11.63
CA GLY A 39 -7.84 3.74 -10.95
C GLY A 39 -8.38 3.42 -9.55
N THR A 40 -8.43 2.15 -9.09
CA THR A 40 -9.01 1.81 -7.76
C THR A 40 -8.37 2.59 -6.61
N LEU A 41 -7.06 2.88 -6.65
CA LEU A 41 -6.41 3.68 -5.60
C LEU A 41 -6.53 5.20 -5.85
N VAL A 42 -6.57 5.63 -7.11
CA VAL A 42 -6.48 7.07 -7.48
C VAL A 42 -7.85 7.71 -7.54
N GLU A 43 -8.80 7.03 -8.16
CA GLU A 43 -10.14 7.52 -8.49
C GLU A 43 -11.17 7.16 -7.42
N SER A 44 -10.88 6.17 -6.58
CA SER A 44 -11.84 5.72 -5.58
C SER A 44 -11.93 6.71 -4.40
N PRO A 45 -13.13 7.24 -4.09
CA PRO A 45 -13.36 8.05 -2.89
C PRO A 45 -13.11 7.26 -1.60
N LEU A 46 -13.01 5.93 -1.68
CA LEU A 46 -12.85 5.04 -0.54
C LEU A 46 -11.56 5.33 0.23
N PHE A 47 -10.43 5.42 -0.47
CA PHE A 47 -9.14 5.71 0.19
C PHE A 47 -9.02 7.18 0.62
N GLN A 48 -9.87 8.06 0.10
CA GLN A 48 -9.89 9.47 0.51
C GLN A 48 -10.66 9.66 1.83
N THR A 49 -11.74 8.90 2.03
CA THR A 49 -12.60 9.00 3.21
C THR A 49 -12.12 8.17 4.40
N MET A 50 -11.32 7.13 4.16
CA MET A 50 -10.82 6.21 5.18
C MET A 50 -9.58 6.69 5.93
N GLY A 51 -8.92 7.76 5.46
CA GLY A 51 -7.64 8.20 6.01
C GLY A 51 -7.55 8.35 7.54
N PRO A 52 -8.57 8.88 8.25
CA PRO A 52 -8.50 9.00 9.70
C PRO A 52 -8.74 7.68 10.45
N ASN A 53 -9.28 6.64 9.83
CA ASN A 53 -9.65 5.40 10.54
C ASN A 53 -8.73 4.22 10.20
N LEU A 54 -8.07 4.24 9.05
CA LEU A 54 -7.28 3.10 8.56
C LEU A 54 -5.84 3.13 9.09
N TYR A 55 -5.45 2.08 9.82
CA TYR A 55 -4.13 1.92 10.42
C TYR A 55 -3.27 0.89 9.69
N SER A 56 -3.87 -0.14 9.10
CA SER A 56 -3.14 -1.20 8.41
C SER A 56 -3.73 -1.47 7.03
N LEU A 57 -2.85 -1.51 6.02
CA LEU A 57 -3.20 -1.84 4.66
C LEU A 57 -2.24 -2.89 4.10
N SER A 58 -2.81 -4.00 3.67
CA SER A 58 -2.11 -5.07 2.95
C SER A 58 -2.70 -5.19 1.55
N LEU A 59 -1.85 -4.99 0.54
CA LEU A 59 -2.17 -5.24 -0.86
C LEU A 59 -1.30 -6.38 -1.36
N SER A 60 -1.95 -7.47 -1.76
CA SER A 60 -1.33 -8.65 -2.32
C SER A 60 -1.85 -8.88 -3.74
N TRP A 61 -0.94 -9.16 -4.66
CA TRP A 61 -1.26 -9.53 -6.05
C TRP A 61 -2.05 -8.46 -6.81
N SER A 62 -1.96 -7.19 -6.38
CA SER A 62 -2.76 -6.10 -6.94
C SER A 62 -2.35 -5.66 -8.34
N GLN A 63 -1.16 -6.06 -8.81
CA GLN A 63 -0.65 -5.78 -10.16
C GLN A 63 -0.73 -4.30 -10.59
N LEU A 64 -0.56 -3.37 -9.65
CA LEU A 64 -0.67 -1.94 -9.89
C LEU A 64 0.41 -1.47 -10.87
N ILE A 65 -0.02 -0.84 -11.95
CA ILE A 65 0.85 -0.19 -12.95
C ILE A 65 1.05 1.28 -12.58
N GLN A 66 -0.03 1.95 -12.18
CA GLN A 66 -0.01 3.33 -11.73
C GLN A 66 0.71 3.47 -10.39
N TYR A 67 1.34 4.63 -10.18
CA TYR A 67 2.11 4.92 -8.98
C TYR A 67 1.20 5.01 -7.75
N PRO A 68 1.31 4.10 -6.75
CA PRO A 68 0.29 3.97 -5.71
C PRO A 68 0.47 4.94 -4.54
N LEU A 69 1.69 5.39 -4.26
CA LEU A 69 2.02 6.15 -3.07
C LEU A 69 1.29 7.51 -2.93
N PRO A 70 1.02 8.30 -3.98
CA PRO A 70 0.26 9.55 -3.86
C PRO A 70 -1.16 9.36 -3.31
N SER A 71 -1.79 8.23 -3.60
CA SER A 71 -3.10 7.88 -3.07
C SER A 71 -3.00 7.34 -1.65
N LEU A 72 -2.06 6.43 -1.43
CA LEU A 72 -1.87 5.79 -0.13
C LEU A 72 -1.37 6.78 0.93
N SER A 73 -0.62 7.83 0.56
CA SER A 73 -0.11 8.84 1.49
C SER A 73 -1.21 9.70 2.11
N ARG A 74 -2.41 9.71 1.52
CA ARG A 74 -3.61 10.37 2.08
C ARG A 74 -4.17 9.63 3.30
N LEU A 75 -3.75 8.38 3.51
CA LEU A 75 -4.11 7.58 4.68
C LEU A 75 -3.27 8.03 5.88
N SER A 76 -3.62 9.20 6.45
CA SER A 76 -2.80 9.91 7.43
C SER A 76 -2.54 9.15 8.73
N ASN A 77 -3.40 8.18 9.07
CA ASN A 77 -3.23 7.31 10.24
C ASN A 77 -2.62 5.93 9.95
N LEU A 78 -2.22 5.67 8.70
CA LEU A 78 -1.61 4.41 8.32
C LEU A 78 -0.28 4.20 9.05
N SER A 79 -0.21 3.12 9.84
CA SER A 79 0.95 2.73 10.63
C SER A 79 1.63 1.45 10.11
N ASP A 80 0.91 0.61 9.35
CA ASP A 80 1.44 -0.61 8.73
C ASP A 80 1.02 -0.68 7.26
N LEU A 81 2.01 -0.75 6.36
CA LEU A 81 1.81 -0.92 4.92
C LEU A 81 2.58 -2.15 4.43
N MET A 82 1.85 -3.08 3.82
CA MET A 82 2.42 -4.26 3.18
C MET A 82 2.02 -4.33 1.70
N LEU A 83 3.02 -4.46 0.83
CA LEU A 83 2.87 -4.61 -0.61
C LEU A 83 3.56 -5.90 -1.05
N THR A 84 2.77 -6.90 -1.46
CA THR A 84 3.27 -8.22 -1.94
C THR A 84 2.84 -8.48 -3.38
N ARG A 85 3.77 -8.57 -4.34
CA ARG A 85 3.45 -8.64 -5.79
C ARG A 85 2.42 -7.58 -6.22
N ALA A 86 2.45 -6.41 -5.56
CA ALA A 86 1.37 -5.43 -5.64
C ALA A 86 1.63 -4.33 -6.66
N TYR A 87 2.89 -4.03 -6.97
CA TYR A 87 3.30 -2.95 -7.86
C TYR A 87 4.27 -3.46 -8.92
N ARG A 88 4.10 -3.02 -10.17
CA ARG A 88 4.91 -3.44 -11.32
C ARG A 88 5.90 -2.38 -11.80
N GLY A 89 5.90 -1.19 -11.21
CA GLY A 89 6.84 -0.14 -11.57
C GLY A 89 8.22 -0.33 -10.94
N LYS A 90 9.17 0.48 -11.42
CA LYS A 90 10.60 0.33 -11.10
C LYS A 90 11.08 1.12 -9.90
N GLN A 91 10.30 2.12 -9.49
CA GLN A 91 10.73 3.06 -8.46
C GLN A 91 9.59 3.38 -7.49
N MET A 92 9.93 3.49 -6.21
CA MET A 92 9.07 4.10 -5.20
C MET A 92 9.81 5.26 -4.52
N THR A 93 9.29 6.48 -4.67
CA THR A 93 9.83 7.68 -4.01
C THR A 93 8.83 8.22 -2.98
N PHE A 94 9.17 8.08 -1.71
CA PHE A 94 8.43 8.67 -0.61
C PHE A 94 8.78 10.15 -0.48
N LEU A 95 7.79 11.03 -0.67
CA LEU A 95 8.00 12.48 -0.63
C LEU A 95 7.85 13.04 0.79
N ALA A 96 8.44 14.22 1.01
CA ALA A 96 8.35 14.93 2.28
C ALA A 96 6.89 15.08 2.74
N GLY A 97 6.63 14.81 4.02
CA GLY A 97 5.29 14.85 4.62
C GLY A 97 4.40 13.64 4.32
N TRP A 98 4.83 12.70 3.48
CA TRP A 98 4.07 11.46 3.25
C TRP A 98 4.25 10.46 4.39
N PHE A 99 3.16 9.77 4.72
CA PHE A 99 3.11 8.68 5.70
C PHE A 99 3.67 9.06 7.09
N PRO A 100 3.17 10.14 7.72
CA PRO A 100 3.76 10.66 8.95
C PRO A 100 3.70 9.68 10.15
N LYS A 101 2.79 8.70 10.12
CA LYS A 101 2.59 7.71 11.20
C LYS A 101 3.00 6.29 10.81
N LEU A 102 3.57 6.09 9.63
CA LEU A 102 3.95 4.76 9.15
C LEU A 102 5.14 4.24 9.93
N LYS A 103 4.93 3.18 10.71
CA LYS A 103 5.93 2.51 11.53
C LYS A 103 6.49 1.28 10.84
N ILE A 104 5.69 0.63 10.02
CA ILE A 104 6.09 -0.62 9.38
C ILE A 104 5.82 -0.57 7.89
N LEU A 105 6.87 -0.76 7.11
CA LEU A 105 6.82 -0.88 5.66
C LEU A 105 7.38 -2.24 5.23
N ARG A 106 6.56 -3.02 4.52
CA ARG A 106 6.94 -4.32 3.97
C ARG A 106 6.77 -4.33 2.46
N LEU A 107 7.88 -4.51 1.74
CA LEU A 107 7.94 -4.64 0.29
C LEU A 107 8.40 -6.04 -0.05
N ARG A 108 7.54 -6.81 -0.71
CA ARG A 108 7.78 -8.24 -0.97
C ARG A 108 7.43 -8.64 -2.39
N ASP A 109 8.28 -9.47 -3.00
CA ASP A 109 8.03 -10.09 -4.31
C ASP A 109 7.69 -9.04 -5.38
N LEU A 110 8.47 -7.95 -5.43
CA LEU A 110 8.34 -6.87 -6.42
C LEU A 110 9.53 -6.94 -7.39
N PRO A 111 9.52 -7.86 -8.37
CA PRO A 111 10.72 -8.18 -9.16
C PRO A 111 11.22 -7.00 -10.01
N ASN A 112 10.33 -6.08 -10.38
CA ASN A 112 10.68 -4.91 -11.18
C ASN A 112 11.19 -3.73 -10.36
N LEU A 113 11.04 -3.76 -9.03
CA LEU A 113 11.39 -2.62 -8.18
C LEU A 113 12.92 -2.54 -8.07
N GLU A 114 13.48 -1.48 -8.63
CA GLU A 114 14.94 -1.23 -8.70
C GLU A 114 15.36 -0.21 -7.63
N VAL A 115 14.52 0.79 -7.36
CA VAL A 115 14.86 1.92 -6.48
C VAL A 115 13.76 2.19 -5.47
N VAL A 116 14.15 2.31 -4.20
CA VAL A 116 13.29 2.85 -3.14
C VAL A 116 13.99 4.08 -2.57
N GLU A 117 13.37 5.24 -2.77
CA GLU A 117 13.91 6.53 -2.36
C GLU A 117 13.03 7.12 -1.25
N MET A 118 13.65 7.55 -0.16
CA MET A 118 12.98 8.22 0.95
C MET A 118 13.50 9.65 1.01
N LYS A 119 12.71 10.62 0.55
CA LYS A 119 13.09 12.03 0.64
C LYS A 119 13.13 12.47 2.10
N GLU A 120 13.96 13.45 2.38
CA GLU A 120 14.04 14.07 3.71
C GLU A 120 12.64 14.50 4.19
N GLY A 121 12.31 14.13 5.43
CA GLY A 121 10.99 14.39 6.01
C GLY A 121 9.86 13.48 5.51
N SER A 122 10.14 12.42 4.76
CA SER A 122 9.20 11.35 4.44
C SER A 122 9.28 10.21 5.47
N ILE A 123 8.17 9.49 5.70
CA ILE A 123 8.10 8.30 6.58
C ILE A 123 8.83 8.46 7.94
N VAL A 124 8.70 9.63 8.56
CA VAL A 124 9.50 10.04 9.73
C VAL A 124 9.34 9.14 10.98
N SER A 125 8.34 8.25 10.99
CA SER A 125 8.05 7.34 12.10
C SER A 125 8.45 5.89 11.82
N LEU A 126 9.21 5.62 10.76
CA LEU A 126 9.53 4.24 10.34
C LEU A 126 10.39 3.52 11.40
N GLU A 127 9.90 2.39 11.88
CA GLU A 127 10.57 1.52 12.87
C GLU A 127 11.04 0.21 12.24
N ILE A 128 10.28 -0.31 11.26
CA ILE A 128 10.55 -1.61 10.61
C ILE A 128 10.44 -1.45 9.09
N LEU A 129 11.55 -1.70 8.40
CA LEU A 129 11.61 -1.86 6.96
C LEU A 129 11.91 -3.33 6.62
N THR A 130 11.04 -3.97 5.85
CA THR A 130 11.24 -5.34 5.36
C THR A 130 11.26 -5.35 3.84
N LEU A 131 12.37 -5.82 3.28
CA LEU A 131 12.61 -5.92 1.84
C LEU A 131 12.88 -7.40 1.51
N VAL A 132 11.99 -8.04 0.75
CA VAL A 132 12.05 -9.50 0.48
C VAL A 132 11.82 -9.77 -0.99
N ASN A 133 12.70 -10.56 -1.63
CA ASN A 133 12.57 -10.97 -3.03
C ASN A 133 12.37 -9.77 -3.98
N LEU A 134 13.27 -8.79 -3.90
CA LEU A 134 13.30 -7.60 -4.76
C LEU A 134 14.42 -7.78 -5.80
N GLU A 135 14.18 -8.62 -6.80
CA GLU A 135 15.21 -9.07 -7.77
C GLU A 135 15.90 -7.93 -8.52
N GLY A 136 15.16 -6.87 -8.85
CA GLY A 136 15.71 -5.68 -9.52
C GLY A 136 16.46 -4.71 -8.60
N MET A 137 16.33 -4.85 -7.27
CA MET A 137 16.89 -3.89 -6.33
C MET A 137 18.35 -4.22 -6.04
N VAL A 138 19.25 -3.30 -6.41
CA VAL A 138 20.70 -3.45 -6.23
C VAL A 138 21.24 -2.70 -5.02
N GLU A 139 20.48 -1.73 -4.50
CA GLU A 139 20.88 -0.89 -3.37
C GLU A 139 19.77 -0.85 -2.31
N VAL A 140 20.18 -0.90 -1.05
CA VAL A 140 19.26 -0.72 0.09
C VAL A 140 19.04 0.79 0.29
N PRO A 141 17.80 1.25 0.57
CA PRO A 141 17.54 2.66 0.81
C PRO A 141 18.36 3.21 1.98
N PRO A 142 18.79 4.48 1.92
CA PRO A 142 19.42 5.13 3.07
C PRO A 142 18.43 5.21 4.25
N GLY A 143 18.94 5.02 5.46
CA GLY A 143 18.20 5.15 6.72
C GLY A 143 18.24 6.54 7.31
#